data_AF-A0A9N9GJ94-F1
#
_entry.id   AF-A0A9N9GJ94-F1
#
_cell.length_a   1.000
_cell.length_b   1.000
_cell.length_c   1.000
_cell.angle_alpha   90.00
_cell.angle_beta   90.00
_cell.angle_gamma   90.00
#
_symmetry.space_group_name_H-M   'P 1'
#
loop_
_entity.id
_entity.type
_entity.pdbx_description
1 polymer ?
#
loop_
_entity_poly.entity_id
_entity_poly.type
_entity_poly.pdbx_seq_one_letter_code
_entity_poly.pdbx_strand_id
1 'polypeptide(L)'
;MDINTILTRPIRVFSLPPEILLVITSRKKFVKSSAKLLSEPEITNKVKENVFTKQNEDNTRPTCLVCGITSFENVEQQRTHYKLDWHRFNVKRRTVSLELGKKQYKPTTEEEFEELMGDSISSISGSGTDCSETTEDDVATLVNELKETTLDDDELTDKQNKNSEPISWFVCPTLFPTSINLGIYKNILNNFGDKDIDDIYKLQVKSNERQNPRLWTMIMIGGGHFAALILDVTKNSNVIHAKEVKAIVHKTFHRYT
;
A
#
# COMPACT_ATOMS: atom_id res chain seq x y z
N MET A 1 9.08 26.65 14.71
CA MET A 1 9.17 27.22 13.34
C MET A 1 7.82 27.05 12.68
N ASP A 2 7.42 28.00 11.83
CA ASP A 2 6.16 27.90 11.08
C ASP A 2 6.25 26.84 9.97
N ILE A 3 5.13 26.19 9.67
CA ILE A 3 4.97 25.22 8.57
C ILE A 3 5.58 25.75 7.27
N ASN A 4 5.32 27.02 6.97
CA ASN A 4 5.78 27.68 5.76
C ASN A 4 7.31 27.75 5.72
N THR A 5 7.98 27.96 6.85
CA THR A 5 9.45 27.95 6.92
C THR A 5 10.01 26.56 6.68
N ILE A 6 9.36 25.52 7.19
CA ILE A 6 9.81 24.13 7.02
C ILE A 6 9.62 23.66 5.57
N LEU A 7 8.50 24.01 4.94
CA LEU A 7 8.19 23.63 3.56
C LEU A 7 8.92 24.46 2.50
N THR A 8 9.51 25.61 2.85
CA THR A 8 10.36 26.37 1.91
C THR A 8 11.66 25.66 1.55
N ARG A 9 12.06 24.64 2.31
CA ARG A 9 13.28 23.87 2.07
C ARG A 9 12.95 22.41 1.77
N PRO A 10 13.74 21.72 0.93
CA PRO A 10 13.55 20.29 0.71
C PRO A 10 13.78 19.53 2.01
N ILE A 11 12.80 18.70 2.39
CA ILE A 11 12.89 17.83 3.57
C ILE A 11 13.84 16.67 3.26
N ARG A 12 14.88 16.49 4.08
CA ARG A 12 15.89 15.44 3.92
C ARG A 12 15.72 14.34 4.96
N VAL A 13 15.60 13.10 4.50
CA VAL A 13 15.41 11.94 5.39
C VAL A 13 16.57 11.75 6.37
N PHE A 14 17.80 12.08 5.98
CA PHE A 14 19.00 11.94 6.82
C PHE A 14 19.27 13.11 7.78
N SER A 15 18.54 14.21 7.62
CA SER A 15 18.69 15.43 8.42
C SER A 15 17.31 16.07 8.57
N LEU A 16 16.44 15.38 9.30
CA LEU A 16 15.11 15.87 9.64
C LEU A 16 15.21 16.91 10.78
N PRO A 17 14.46 18.02 10.71
CA PRO A 17 14.29 18.93 11.82
C PRO A 17 13.84 18.19 13.10
N PRO A 18 14.37 18.55 14.28
CA PRO A 18 14.03 17.88 15.54
C PRO A 18 12.54 17.99 15.87
N GLU A 19 11.87 19.04 15.41
CA GLU A 19 10.43 19.23 15.57
C GLU A 19 9.62 18.15 14.85
N ILE A 20 10.07 17.70 13.68
CA ILE A 20 9.44 16.60 12.95
C ILE A 20 9.68 15.28 13.68
N LEU A 21 10.92 15.03 14.11
CA LEU A 21 11.31 13.78 14.78
C LEU A 21 10.50 13.52 16.05
N LEU A 22 10.23 14.56 16.86
CA LEU A 22 9.47 14.42 18.10
C LEU A 22 7.99 14.07 17.89
N VAL A 23 7.41 14.49 16.75
CA VAL A 23 5.97 14.43 16.49
C VAL A 23 5.59 13.31 15.51
N ILE A 24 6.55 12.84 14.72
CA ILE A 24 6.32 11.89 13.63
C ILE A 24 5.66 10.60 14.15
N THR A 25 4.50 10.28 13.59
CA THR A 25 3.74 9.09 13.94
C THR A 25 3.31 8.36 12.67
N SER A 26 3.38 7.03 12.68
CA SER A 26 2.87 6.21 11.56
C SER A 26 1.37 6.45 11.37
N ARG A 27 0.93 6.67 10.12
CA ARG A 27 -0.48 6.90 9.79
C ARG A 27 -1.38 5.77 10.26
N LYS A 28 -0.91 4.51 10.15
CA LYS A 28 -1.64 3.33 10.63
C LYS A 28 -1.89 3.37 12.13
N LYS A 29 -0.91 3.86 12.91
CA LYS A 29 -1.03 4.03 14.37
C LYS A 29 -1.93 5.22 14.71
N PHE A 30 -1.80 6.32 13.97
CA PHE A 30 -2.62 7.52 14.17
C PHE A 30 -4.12 7.26 13.95
N VAL A 31 -4.50 6.60 12.84
CA VAL A 31 -5.91 6.26 12.55
C VAL A 31 -6.49 5.31 13.60
N LYS A 32 -5.70 4.35 14.10
CA LYS A 32 -6.12 3.47 15.21
C LYS A 32 -6.30 4.24 16.53
N SER A 33 -5.46 5.24 16.80
CA SER A 33 -5.54 6.05 18.02
C SER A 33 -6.67 7.06 17.97
N SER A 34 -6.92 7.72 16.83
CA SER A 34 -8.04 8.66 16.69
C SER A 34 -9.39 7.95 16.74
N ALA A 35 -9.49 6.74 16.18
CA ALA A 35 -10.67 5.89 16.32
C ALA A 35 -10.94 5.48 17.79
N LYS A 36 -9.90 5.43 18.63
CA LYS A 36 -10.00 5.05 20.06
C LYS A 36 -10.32 6.24 20.99
N LEU A 37 -10.01 7.47 20.57
CA LEU A 37 -10.30 8.70 21.35
C LEU A 37 -11.72 9.24 21.13
N LEU A 38 -12.47 8.70 20.17
CA LEU A 38 -13.89 9.02 19.94
C LEU A 38 -14.86 8.13 20.74
N SER A 39 -14.35 7.38 21.72
CA SER A 39 -15.17 6.51 22.56
C SER A 39 -14.90 6.77 24.05
N GLU A 40 -15.56 7.77 24.61
CA GLU A 40 -16.06 7.74 26.00
C GLU A 40 -17.46 8.42 26.07
N PRO A 41 -18.30 8.04 27.05
CA PRO A 41 -19.72 7.83 26.82
C PRO A 41 -20.54 9.02 27.31
N GLU A 42 -21.22 9.70 26.39
CA GLU A 42 -22.35 10.56 26.76
C GLU A 42 -23.67 9.81 26.56
N ILE A 43 -24.29 9.51 27.69
CA ILE A 43 -25.66 9.05 27.83
C ILE A 43 -26.58 10.14 27.27
N THR A 44 -27.33 9.86 26.20
CA THR A 44 -28.73 10.30 26.08
C THR A 44 -29.52 9.45 25.08
N ASN A 45 -30.61 8.87 25.62
CA ASN A 45 -31.85 8.49 24.97
C ASN A 45 -31.84 7.35 23.93
N LYS A 46 -31.94 6.14 24.50
CA LYS A 46 -32.58 4.97 23.88
C LYS A 46 -33.99 5.34 23.39
N VAL A 47 -34.16 5.55 22.09
CA VAL A 47 -35.45 5.32 21.44
C VAL A 47 -35.53 3.83 21.13
N LYS A 48 -36.44 3.16 21.82
CA LYS A 48 -36.87 1.80 21.52
C LYS A 48 -37.63 1.84 20.19
N GLU A 49 -37.08 1.19 19.17
CA GLU A 49 -37.91 0.52 18.16
C GLU A 49 -37.67 -0.98 18.32
N ASN A 50 -38.52 -1.56 19.16
CA ASN A 50 -38.90 -2.96 19.07
C ASN A 50 -39.80 -3.14 17.83
N VAL A 51 -39.93 -4.40 17.40
CA VAL A 51 -40.87 -4.97 16.41
C VAL A 51 -40.22 -5.10 15.02
N PHE A 52 -39.52 -6.20 14.71
CA PHE A 52 -40.11 -7.52 14.47
C PHE A 52 -39.13 -8.64 14.83
N THR A 53 -39.24 -9.19 16.04
CA THR A 53 -38.95 -10.62 16.28
C THR A 53 -40.31 -11.28 16.40
N LYS A 54 -40.89 -11.64 15.26
CA LYS A 54 -41.84 -12.76 15.25
C LYS A 54 -40.98 -14.00 15.05
N GLN A 55 -41.03 -14.87 16.05
CA GLN A 55 -40.69 -16.28 15.86
C GLN A 55 -41.63 -16.80 14.77
N ASN A 56 -41.09 -17.06 13.58
CA ASN A 56 -41.70 -17.95 12.60
C ASN A 56 -40.69 -19.08 12.37
N GLU A 57 -41.07 -20.27 12.79
CA GLU A 57 -40.58 -21.50 12.21
C GLU A 57 -40.97 -21.49 10.72
N ASP A 58 -40.05 -21.14 9.82
CA ASP A 58 -40.18 -21.36 8.37
C ASP A 58 -38.82 -21.12 7.69
N ASN A 59 -38.23 -22.19 7.15
CA ASN A 59 -37.14 -22.24 6.15
C ASN A 59 -36.16 -21.03 6.11
N THR A 60 -35.02 -21.16 6.79
CA THR A 60 -33.89 -20.21 6.68
C THR A 60 -33.30 -20.23 5.26
N ARG A 61 -33.91 -19.47 4.35
CA ARG A 61 -33.41 -19.28 2.99
C ARG A 61 -32.12 -18.46 3.04
N PRO A 62 -31.06 -18.85 2.32
CA PRO A 62 -29.81 -18.09 2.31
C PRO A 62 -30.03 -16.70 1.72
N THR A 63 -29.24 -15.69 2.11
CA THR A 63 -29.36 -14.31 1.60
C THR A 63 -27.99 -13.68 1.27
N CYS A 64 -27.98 -12.54 0.57
CA CYS A 64 -26.77 -11.76 0.30
C CYS A 64 -27.03 -10.25 0.44
N LEU A 65 -26.60 -9.68 1.58
CA LEU A 65 -26.75 -8.27 1.90
C LEU A 65 -25.88 -7.33 1.06
N VAL A 66 -24.85 -7.85 0.38
CA VAL A 66 -23.95 -7.04 -0.46
C VAL A 66 -24.61 -6.75 -1.81
N CYS A 67 -25.29 -7.74 -2.38
CA CYS A 67 -25.97 -7.59 -3.67
C CYS A 67 -27.46 -7.24 -3.52
N GLY A 68 -27.97 -7.14 -2.28
CA GLY A 68 -29.38 -6.84 -2.02
C GLY A 68 -30.33 -8.01 -2.25
N ILE A 69 -29.83 -9.24 -2.29
CA ILE A 69 -30.64 -10.45 -2.51
C ILE A 69 -31.26 -10.90 -1.19
N THR A 70 -32.58 -10.85 -1.12
CA THR A 70 -33.37 -11.09 0.10
C THR A 70 -33.67 -12.57 0.37
N SER A 71 -33.56 -13.45 -0.63
CA SER A 71 -33.64 -14.91 -0.45
C SER A 71 -33.11 -15.66 -1.68
N PHE A 72 -32.34 -16.71 -1.46
CA PHE A 72 -32.00 -17.74 -2.45
C PHE A 72 -32.91 -18.95 -2.30
N GLU A 73 -33.10 -19.69 -3.38
CA GLU A 73 -33.92 -20.91 -3.38
C GLU A 73 -33.16 -22.09 -2.74
N ASN A 74 -31.85 -22.17 -3.00
CA ASN A 74 -30.96 -23.21 -2.48
C ASN A 74 -29.61 -22.66 -2.02
N VAL A 75 -28.94 -23.37 -1.10
CA VAL A 75 -27.57 -23.05 -0.65
C VAL A 75 -26.56 -23.15 -1.81
N GLU A 76 -26.82 -24.00 -2.79
CA GLU A 76 -25.99 -24.13 -3.99
C GLU A 76 -26.04 -22.87 -4.86
N GLN A 77 -27.21 -22.27 -5.03
CA GLN A 77 -27.36 -20.98 -5.73
C GLN A 77 -26.64 -19.85 -4.99
N GLN A 78 -26.62 -19.89 -3.65
CA GLN A 78 -25.80 -18.95 -2.88
C GLN A 78 -24.31 -19.17 -3.18
N ARG A 79 -23.84 -20.41 -3.22
CA ARG A 79 -22.42 -20.71 -3.54
C ARG A 79 -22.04 -20.29 -4.96
N THR A 80 -22.92 -20.48 -5.95
CA THR A 80 -22.66 -20.01 -7.32
C THR A 80 -22.66 -18.48 -7.38
N HIS A 81 -23.61 -17.80 -6.72
CA HIS A 81 -23.63 -16.34 -6.63
C HIS A 81 -22.33 -15.76 -6.05
N TYR A 82 -21.78 -16.34 -4.97
CA TYR A 82 -20.52 -15.87 -4.37
C TYR A 82 -19.30 -16.10 -5.28
N LYS A 83 -19.40 -16.98 -6.27
CA LYS A 83 -18.36 -17.21 -7.28
C LYS A 83 -18.46 -16.26 -8.47
N LEU A 84 -19.64 -15.69 -8.75
CA LEU A 84 -19.85 -14.76 -9.85
C LEU A 84 -19.06 -13.45 -9.63
N ASP A 85 -18.54 -12.90 -10.72
CA ASP A 85 -17.77 -11.66 -10.67
C ASP A 85 -18.64 -10.45 -10.31
N TRP A 86 -19.94 -10.51 -10.58
CA TRP A 86 -20.93 -9.53 -10.10
C TRP A 86 -20.90 -9.35 -8.57
N HIS A 87 -20.83 -10.46 -7.81
CA HIS A 87 -20.73 -10.41 -6.35
C HIS A 87 -19.44 -9.74 -5.91
N ARG A 88 -18.30 -10.15 -6.50
CA ARG A 88 -16.97 -9.58 -6.20
C ARG A 88 -16.91 -8.09 -6.50
N PHE A 89 -17.53 -7.67 -7.59
CA PHE A 89 -17.65 -6.27 -7.99
C PHE A 89 -18.42 -5.46 -6.95
N ASN A 90 -19.58 -5.94 -6.51
CA ASN A 90 -20.39 -5.27 -5.48
C ASN A 90 -19.67 -5.21 -4.13
N VAL A 91 -18.95 -6.27 -3.73
CA VAL A 91 -18.09 -6.26 -2.53
C VAL A 91 -17.04 -5.16 -2.62
N LYS A 92 -16.31 -5.07 -3.74
CA LYS A 92 -15.26 -4.07 -3.95
C LYS A 92 -15.82 -2.64 -4.00
N ARG A 93 -16.98 -2.42 -4.63
CA ARG A 93 -17.64 -1.11 -4.61
C ARG A 93 -18.12 -0.71 -3.22
N ARG A 94 -18.54 -1.67 -2.39
CA ARG A 94 -18.95 -1.40 -1.01
C ARG A 94 -17.76 -0.97 -0.15
N THR A 95 -16.62 -1.64 -0.25
CA THR A 95 -15.42 -1.25 0.51
C THR A 95 -14.93 0.15 0.09
N VAL A 96 -14.84 0.41 -1.21
CA VAL A 96 -14.42 1.73 -1.72
C VAL A 96 -15.42 2.83 -1.35
N SER A 97 -16.73 2.56 -1.43
CA SER A 97 -17.76 3.54 -1.02
C SER A 97 -17.66 3.91 0.46
N LEU A 98 -17.35 2.93 1.32
CA LEU A 98 -17.16 3.17 2.76
C LEU A 98 -15.87 3.96 3.04
N GLU A 99 -14.78 3.69 2.30
CA GLU A 99 -13.53 4.45 2.41
C GLU A 99 -13.68 5.91 1.97
N LEU A 100 -14.57 6.18 1.01
CA LEU A 100 -14.90 7.53 0.54
C LEU A 100 -15.93 8.27 1.42
N GLY A 101 -16.30 7.71 2.58
CA GLY A 101 -17.19 8.35 3.56
C GLY A 101 -18.68 8.37 3.17
N LYS A 102 -19.10 7.60 2.16
CA LYS A 102 -20.52 7.49 1.78
C LYS A 102 -21.22 6.51 2.74
N LYS A 103 -22.23 7.01 3.46
CA LYS A 103 -23.02 6.20 4.42
C LYS A 103 -24.00 5.23 3.74
N GLN A 104 -24.33 5.45 2.47
CA GLN A 104 -25.27 4.64 1.72
C GLN A 104 -24.59 4.02 0.50
N TYR A 105 -24.73 2.69 0.40
CA TYR A 105 -24.25 1.90 -0.72
C TYR A 105 -25.46 1.38 -1.48
N LYS A 106 -25.58 1.74 -2.77
CA LYS A 106 -26.58 1.18 -3.69
C LYS A 106 -25.94 -0.03 -4.41
N PRO A 107 -26.46 -1.25 -4.24
CA PRO A 107 -26.00 -2.41 -5.00
C PRO A 107 -26.24 -2.20 -6.50
N THR A 108 -25.31 -2.64 -7.34
CA THR A 108 -25.48 -2.70 -8.79
C THR A 108 -26.26 -3.97 -9.13
N THR A 109 -27.30 -3.83 -9.96
CA THR A 109 -28.05 -4.99 -10.46
C THR A 109 -27.19 -5.80 -11.43
N GLU A 110 -27.59 -7.03 -11.73
CA GLU A 110 -26.85 -7.90 -12.66
C GLU A 110 -26.80 -7.30 -14.08
N GLU A 111 -27.93 -6.76 -14.57
CA GLU A 111 -28.05 -6.12 -15.87
C GLU A 111 -27.12 -4.89 -16.01
N GLU A 112 -27.08 -4.02 -14.99
CA GLU A 112 -26.19 -2.85 -14.96
C GLU A 112 -24.70 -3.30 -14.97
N PHE A 113 -24.39 -4.44 -14.38
CA PHE A 113 -23.02 -4.97 -14.37
C PHE A 113 -22.60 -5.50 -15.75
N GLU A 114 -23.48 -6.20 -16.45
CA GLU A 114 -23.20 -6.69 -17.80
C GLU A 114 -22.98 -5.55 -18.80
N GLU A 115 -23.77 -4.47 -18.71
CA GLU A 115 -23.58 -3.27 -19.54
C GLU A 115 -22.22 -2.62 -19.30
N LEU A 116 -21.83 -2.44 -18.03
CA LEU A 116 -20.52 -1.86 -17.66
C LEU A 116 -19.34 -2.72 -18.11
N MET A 117 -19.49 -4.04 -18.05
CA MET A 117 -18.47 -4.99 -18.54
C MET A 117 -18.38 -4.95 -20.06
N GLY A 118 -19.52 -4.88 -20.76
CA GLY A 118 -19.62 -4.75 -22.21
C GLY A 118 -18.95 -3.48 -22.76
N ASP A 119 -19.11 -2.36 -22.07
CA ASP A 119 -18.48 -1.09 -22.45
C ASP A 119 -16.97 -1.04 -22.15
N SER A 120 -16.54 -1.80 -21.14
CA SER A 120 -15.11 -1.94 -20.80
C SER A 120 -14.34 -2.79 -21.82
N ILE A 121 -14.97 -3.81 -22.40
CA ILE A 121 -14.37 -4.65 -23.45
C ILE A 121 -14.44 -4.02 -24.85
N SER A 122 -15.37 -3.09 -25.11
CA SER A 122 -15.40 -2.35 -26.37
C SER A 122 -14.25 -1.33 -26.44
N SER A 123 -13.82 -0.80 -25.29
CA SER A 123 -12.75 0.20 -25.15
C SER A 123 -11.32 -0.39 -25.17
N ILE A 124 -11.16 -1.72 -25.18
CA ILE A 124 -9.84 -2.41 -25.25
C ILE A 124 -9.51 -2.96 -26.64
N SER A 125 -10.31 -2.67 -27.66
CA SER A 125 -10.04 -3.08 -29.06
C SER A 125 -9.62 -1.86 -29.90
N GLY A 126 -8.42 -1.33 -29.67
CA GLY A 126 -7.95 -0.16 -30.43
C GLY A 126 -6.53 0.37 -30.17
N SER A 127 -5.51 -0.49 -30.14
CA SER A 127 -4.04 -0.21 -30.35
C SER A 127 -3.23 -1.22 -29.54
N GLY A 128 -2.31 -2.04 -30.04
CA GLY A 128 -1.78 -2.27 -31.38
C GLY A 128 -0.68 -3.36 -31.32
N THR A 129 -0.30 -3.85 -32.50
CA THR A 129 0.96 -4.51 -32.85
C THR A 129 1.11 -6.02 -32.58
N ASP A 130 1.25 -6.76 -33.70
CA ASP A 130 1.62 -8.17 -33.80
C ASP A 130 2.92 -8.52 -33.05
N CYS A 131 2.94 -9.66 -32.34
CA CYS A 131 4.14 -10.44 -32.01
C CYS A 131 3.75 -11.89 -31.63
N SER A 132 3.92 -12.80 -32.60
CA SER A 132 4.25 -14.25 -32.55
C SER A 132 3.60 -15.20 -31.52
N GLU A 133 3.10 -16.32 -32.06
CA GLU A 133 2.62 -17.54 -31.40
C GLU A 133 3.61 -18.07 -30.34
N THR A 134 3.08 -18.33 -29.14
CA THR A 134 3.76 -19.11 -28.09
C THR A 134 2.92 -20.35 -27.82
N THR A 135 3.54 -21.51 -27.99
CA THR A 135 2.92 -22.83 -27.83
C THR A 135 2.67 -23.14 -26.35
N GLU A 136 1.60 -23.90 -26.11
CA GLU A 136 1.01 -24.20 -24.80
C GLU A 136 1.93 -25.00 -23.84
N ASP A 137 3.09 -25.46 -24.32
CA ASP A 137 4.05 -26.28 -23.57
C ASP A 137 4.98 -25.48 -22.63
N ASP A 138 5.13 -24.16 -22.81
CA ASP A 138 6.05 -23.34 -22.00
C ASP A 138 5.49 -22.96 -20.61
N VAL A 139 4.18 -23.12 -20.40
CA VAL A 139 3.53 -22.81 -19.12
C VAL A 139 3.68 -23.98 -18.13
N ALA A 140 3.77 -25.22 -18.63
CA ALA A 140 3.88 -26.42 -17.80
C ALA A 140 5.27 -26.56 -17.15
N THR A 141 6.32 -26.11 -17.83
CA THR A 141 7.71 -26.08 -17.33
C THR A 141 7.89 -25.07 -16.19
N LEU A 142 7.28 -23.88 -16.28
CA LEU A 142 7.35 -22.85 -15.23
C LEU A 142 6.65 -23.26 -13.93
N VAL A 143 5.63 -24.12 -14.00
CA VAL A 143 4.87 -24.58 -12.81
C VAL A 143 5.61 -25.69 -12.04
N ASN A 144 6.46 -26.46 -12.72
CA ASN A 144 7.27 -27.50 -12.06
C ASN A 144 8.54 -26.92 -11.41
N GLU A 145 9.12 -25.86 -11.97
CA GLU A 145 10.28 -25.17 -11.38
C GLU A 145 9.94 -24.46 -10.05
N LEU A 146 8.66 -24.12 -9.83
CA LEU A 146 8.15 -23.53 -8.60
C LEU A 146 7.87 -24.54 -7.47
N LYS A 147 7.94 -25.85 -7.74
CA LYS A 147 7.64 -26.91 -6.74
C LYS A 147 8.87 -27.54 -6.11
N GLU A 148 10.05 -27.41 -6.73
CA GLU A 148 11.28 -28.06 -6.23
C GLU A 148 12.10 -27.20 -5.24
N THR A 149 11.68 -25.98 -4.91
CA THR A 149 12.40 -25.09 -3.98
C THR A 149 11.91 -25.11 -2.53
N THR A 150 11.11 -26.10 -2.12
CA THR A 150 10.69 -26.25 -0.72
C THR A 150 11.19 -27.54 -0.09
N LEU A 151 12.49 -27.59 0.22
CA LEU A 151 13.01 -28.43 1.31
C LEU A 151 14.15 -27.68 2.04
N ASP A 152 13.83 -27.35 3.29
CA ASP A 152 14.68 -27.23 4.47
C ASP A 152 15.88 -26.25 4.44
N ASP A 153 15.70 -25.06 5.00
CA ASP A 153 16.49 -24.62 6.17
C ASP A 153 16.02 -23.28 6.78
N ASP A 154 15.94 -23.31 8.10
CA ASP A 154 16.00 -22.25 9.11
C ASP A 154 14.90 -21.20 9.34
N GLU A 155 14.51 -21.16 10.62
CA GLU A 155 13.64 -20.23 11.32
C GLU A 155 14.00 -18.76 11.08
N LEU A 156 13.26 -18.04 10.23
CA LEU A 156 12.89 -16.64 10.49
C LEU A 156 11.49 -16.38 9.92
N THR A 157 10.67 -15.74 10.75
CA THR A 157 9.26 -15.46 10.54
C THR A 157 8.99 -14.55 9.34
N ASP A 158 9.02 -15.06 8.10
CA ASP A 158 8.70 -14.28 6.90
C ASP A 158 7.21 -14.37 6.52
N LYS A 159 6.36 -14.19 7.54
CA LYS A 159 4.90 -14.09 7.39
C LYS A 159 4.47 -12.63 7.49
N GLN A 160 4.54 -11.89 6.38
CA GLN A 160 3.80 -10.64 6.03
C GLN A 160 4.58 -9.92 4.91
N ASN A 161 4.14 -9.56 3.71
CA ASN A 161 2.84 -9.31 3.11
C ASN A 161 3.08 -9.28 1.58
N LYS A 162 2.44 -10.15 0.79
CA LYS A 162 2.56 -10.11 -0.69
C LYS A 162 1.96 -8.84 -1.34
N ASN A 163 1.30 -7.96 -0.56
CA ASN A 163 0.70 -6.69 -1.01
C ASN A 163 1.12 -5.49 -0.12
N SER A 164 2.40 -5.37 0.24
CA SER A 164 2.90 -4.23 1.01
C SER A 164 3.05 -3.00 0.11
N GLU A 165 2.37 -1.89 0.42
CA GLU A 165 2.54 -0.61 -0.30
C GLU A 165 4.02 -0.18 -0.38
N PRO A 166 4.52 0.40 -1.48
CA PRO A 166 5.95 0.77 -1.59
C PRO A 166 6.38 1.91 -0.65
N ILE A 167 5.42 2.68 -0.15
CA ILE A 167 5.63 3.86 0.69
C ILE A 167 5.05 3.60 2.08
N SER A 168 5.81 3.95 3.12
CA SER A 168 5.32 4.09 4.49
C SER A 168 4.87 5.54 4.72
N TRP A 169 3.62 5.71 5.15
CA TRP A 169 2.99 7.01 5.38
C TRP A 169 3.04 7.44 6.86
N PHE A 170 3.45 8.68 7.09
CA PHE A 170 3.60 9.31 8.40
C PHE A 170 2.80 10.61 8.48
N VAL A 171 2.37 10.95 9.69
CA VAL A 171 1.63 12.17 10.01
C VAL A 171 2.37 12.89 11.12
N CYS A 172 2.39 14.22 11.09
CA CYS A 172 2.88 15.03 12.21
C CYS A 172 1.72 15.94 12.69
N PRO A 173 0.87 15.48 13.61
CA PRO A 173 -0.42 16.14 13.92
C PRO A 173 -0.29 17.56 14.49
N THR A 174 0.80 17.85 15.21
CA THR A 174 1.01 19.17 15.84
C THR A 174 1.74 20.15 14.93
N LEU A 175 2.39 19.66 13.89
CA LEU A 175 3.26 20.45 13.03
C LEU A 175 2.69 20.65 11.63
N PHE A 176 1.96 19.68 11.08
CA PHE A 176 1.35 19.78 9.75
C PHE A 176 -0.19 19.67 9.84
N PRO A 177 -0.94 20.35 8.95
CA PRO A 177 -2.37 20.12 8.81
C PRO A 177 -2.67 18.68 8.40
N THR A 178 -3.88 18.19 8.68
CA THR A 178 -4.34 16.83 8.33
C THR A 178 -4.34 16.52 6.83
N SER A 179 -4.18 17.54 5.98
CA SER A 179 -4.03 17.39 4.52
C SER A 179 -2.64 16.96 4.07
N ILE A 180 -1.60 17.13 4.90
CA ILE A 180 -0.21 16.84 4.53
C ILE A 180 0.26 15.57 5.24
N ASN A 181 0.68 14.60 4.45
CA ASN A 181 1.29 13.36 4.93
C ASN A 181 2.71 13.26 4.38
N LEU A 182 3.62 12.71 5.20
CA LEU A 182 5.00 12.43 4.78
C LEU A 182 5.11 10.98 4.34
N GLY A 183 5.63 10.74 3.13
CA GLY A 183 5.89 9.40 2.61
C GLY A 183 7.39 9.10 2.62
N ILE A 184 7.76 7.90 3.09
CA ILE A 184 9.14 7.38 3.00
C ILE A 184 9.09 6.03 2.28
N TYR A 185 9.99 5.81 1.32
CA TYR A 185 10.10 4.51 0.65
C TYR A 185 10.54 3.42 1.63
N LYS A 186 9.83 2.28 1.63
CA LYS A 186 10.12 1.17 2.56
C LYS A 186 11.53 0.61 2.42
N ASN A 187 12.06 0.61 1.20
CA ASN A 187 13.40 0.09 0.91
C ASN A 187 14.52 0.91 1.57
N ILE A 188 14.22 2.11 2.10
CA ILE A 188 15.18 2.92 2.87
C ILE A 188 15.21 2.50 4.35
N LEU A 189 14.13 1.90 4.85
CA LEU A 189 13.98 1.46 6.23
C LEU A 189 14.48 0.03 6.39
N ASN A 190 14.94 -0.33 7.59
CA ASN A 190 15.35 -1.71 7.85
C ASN A 190 14.10 -2.60 7.96
N ASN A 191 14.23 -3.87 7.56
CA ASN A 191 13.16 -4.87 7.67
C ASN A 191 11.81 -4.37 7.10
N PHE A 192 11.85 -3.60 6.02
CA PHE A 192 10.67 -3.07 5.32
C PHE A 192 9.65 -2.31 6.19
N GLY A 193 10.07 -1.78 7.34
CA GLY A 193 9.25 -0.90 8.18
C GLY A 193 8.62 -1.52 9.43
N ASP A 194 9.09 -2.67 9.91
CA ASP A 194 8.60 -3.25 11.19
C ASP A 194 8.75 -2.28 12.38
N LYS A 195 9.86 -1.52 12.43
CA LYS A 195 10.13 -0.48 13.43
C LYS A 195 10.43 0.87 12.77
N ASP A 196 9.51 1.30 11.90
CA ASP A 196 9.58 2.53 11.11
C ASP A 196 10.24 3.74 11.84
N ILE A 197 9.77 4.06 13.05
CA ILE A 197 10.18 5.28 13.77
C ILE A 197 11.63 5.16 14.26
N ASP A 198 12.00 4.02 14.85
CA ASP A 198 13.36 3.77 15.35
C ASP A 198 14.38 3.81 14.22
N ASP A 199 14.01 3.30 13.04
CA ASP A 199 14.88 3.34 11.87
C ASP A 199 15.05 4.75 11.32
N ILE A 200 13.99 5.58 11.33
CA ILE A 200 14.11 7.00 11.00
C ILE A 200 15.08 7.72 11.94
N TYR A 201 15.03 7.41 13.25
CA TYR A 201 15.99 7.95 14.21
C TYR A 201 17.43 7.49 13.93
N LYS A 202 17.62 6.22 13.56
CA LYS A 202 18.94 5.68 13.19
C LYS A 202 19.45 6.22 11.84
N LEU A 203 18.57 6.65 10.95
CA LEU A 203 18.92 7.26 9.67
C LEU A 203 19.45 8.70 9.82
N GLN A 204 19.17 9.38 10.93
CA GLN A 204 19.66 10.73 11.16
C GLN A 204 21.19 10.76 11.30
N VAL A 205 21.82 11.62 10.49
CA VAL A 205 23.26 11.85 10.54
C VAL A 205 23.54 12.72 11.77
N LYS A 206 24.33 12.19 12.70
CA LYS A 206 24.84 12.99 13.83
C LYS A 206 26.02 13.79 13.33
N SER A 207 26.03 15.09 13.60
CA SER A 207 27.08 16.05 13.20
C SER A 207 28.45 15.82 13.84
N ASN A 208 28.66 14.70 14.55
CA ASN A 208 29.94 14.40 15.20
C ASN A 208 30.90 13.74 14.20
N GLU A 209 32.01 14.41 13.91
CA GLU A 209 33.08 14.04 12.96
C GLU A 209 33.77 12.69 13.22
N ARG A 210 33.43 11.99 14.32
CA ARG A 210 34.02 10.70 14.72
C ARG A 210 33.23 9.47 14.27
N GLN A 211 32.17 9.64 13.48
CA GLN A 211 31.42 8.50 12.96
C GLN A 211 32.00 7.98 11.65
N ASN A 212 31.96 6.65 11.49
CA ASN A 212 32.26 6.00 10.22
C ASN A 212 31.38 6.59 9.11
N PRO A 213 31.93 6.85 7.91
CA PRO A 213 31.15 7.41 6.81
C PRO A 213 30.01 6.45 6.46
N ARG A 214 28.79 6.99 6.35
CA ARG A 214 27.64 6.22 5.89
C ARG A 214 27.66 6.15 4.37
N LEU A 215 28.07 5.00 3.85
CA LEU A 215 28.24 4.78 2.42
C LEU A 215 26.98 4.23 1.79
N TRP A 216 26.53 4.85 0.71
CA TRP A 216 25.45 4.37 -0.14
C TRP A 216 26.02 4.00 -1.50
N THR A 217 25.68 2.80 -1.99
CA THR A 217 26.09 2.32 -3.30
C THR A 217 24.88 2.26 -4.21
N MET A 218 24.95 2.92 -5.35
CA MET A 218 23.93 2.86 -6.39
C MET A 218 24.52 2.13 -7.60
N ILE A 219 23.79 1.16 -8.12
CA ILE A 219 24.18 0.36 -9.28
C ILE A 219 23.00 0.33 -10.26
N MET A 220 23.28 0.61 -11.53
CA MET A 220 22.33 0.57 -12.64
C MET A 220 22.94 -0.26 -13.76
N ILE A 221 22.19 -1.24 -14.26
CA ILE A 221 22.62 -2.15 -15.34
C ILE A 221 21.45 -2.36 -16.30
N GLY A 222 21.69 -2.28 -17.61
CA GLY A 222 20.68 -2.56 -18.62
C GLY A 222 21.18 -2.28 -20.05
N GLY A 223 20.80 -3.11 -21.02
CA GLY A 223 21.14 -2.93 -22.44
C GLY A 223 22.64 -2.77 -22.71
N GLY A 224 23.47 -3.55 -22.01
CA GLY A 224 24.93 -3.46 -22.11
C GLY A 224 25.57 -2.27 -21.39
N HIS A 225 24.80 -1.36 -20.80
CA HIS A 225 25.30 -0.27 -19.96
C HIS A 225 25.44 -0.69 -18.50
N PHE A 226 26.51 -0.22 -17.86
CA PHE A 226 26.76 -0.32 -16.43
C PHE A 226 27.10 1.05 -15.87
N ALA A 227 26.48 1.41 -14.75
CA ALA A 227 26.82 2.59 -13.97
C ALA A 227 26.76 2.26 -12.48
N ALA A 228 27.84 2.54 -11.75
CA ALA A 228 27.89 2.40 -10.31
C ALA A 228 28.51 3.65 -9.64
N LEU A 229 28.04 3.96 -8.45
CA LEU A 229 28.44 5.14 -7.69
C LEU A 229 28.40 4.83 -6.19
N ILE A 230 29.44 5.25 -5.46
CA ILE A 230 29.52 5.22 -4.00
C ILE A 230 29.45 6.65 -3.48
N LEU A 231 28.48 6.91 -2.60
CA LEU A 231 28.19 8.21 -1.99
C LEU A 231 28.45 8.17 -0.48
N ASP A 232 29.09 9.21 0.05
CA ASP A 232 29.10 9.46 1.48
C ASP A 232 27.88 10.31 1.85
N VAL A 233 26.88 9.72 2.51
CA VAL A 233 25.66 10.42 2.92
C VAL A 233 25.96 11.51 3.95
N THR A 234 26.98 11.31 4.81
CA THR A 234 27.32 12.27 5.86
C THR A 234 27.86 13.57 5.27
N LYS A 235 28.76 13.47 4.29
CA LYS A 235 29.35 14.63 3.59
C LYS A 235 28.36 15.32 2.65
N ASN A 236 27.45 14.56 2.04
CA ASN A 236 26.45 15.09 1.11
C ASN A 236 25.14 15.52 1.81
N SER A 237 25.07 15.48 3.14
CA SER A 237 23.88 15.84 3.93
C SER A 237 23.39 17.28 3.70
N ASN A 238 24.30 18.19 3.35
CA ASN A 238 24.01 19.61 3.13
C ASN A 238 23.73 20.00 1.68
N VAL A 239 23.90 19.06 0.74
CA VAL A 239 23.76 19.31 -0.70
C VAL A 239 22.30 19.58 -1.08
N ILE A 240 22.05 20.64 -1.84
CA ILE A 240 20.68 21.02 -2.29
C ILE A 240 20.47 20.58 -3.74
N HIS A 241 21.48 20.75 -4.59
CA HIS A 241 21.38 20.45 -6.01
C HIS A 241 22.07 19.13 -6.36
N ALA A 242 21.47 18.35 -7.26
CA ALA A 242 22.07 17.10 -7.74
C ALA A 242 23.49 17.28 -8.30
N LYS A 243 23.80 18.46 -8.86
CA LYS A 243 25.14 18.80 -9.41
C LYS A 243 26.22 18.95 -8.34
N GLU A 244 25.85 19.24 -7.11
CA GLU A 244 26.76 19.43 -5.98
C GLU A 244 27.05 18.10 -5.25
N VAL A 245 26.36 17.01 -5.62
CA VAL A 245 26.54 15.71 -5.00
C VAL A 245 27.94 15.17 -5.34
N LYS A 246 28.76 14.99 -4.31
CA LYS A 246 30.12 14.49 -4.44
C LYS A 246 30.16 12.97 -4.28
N ALA A 247 30.42 12.30 -5.38
CA ALA A 247 30.82 10.90 -5.43
C ALA A 247 32.15 10.67 -4.71
N ILE A 248 32.27 9.56 -3.96
CA ILE A 248 33.59 9.07 -3.51
C ILE A 248 34.28 8.39 -4.68
N VAL A 249 33.55 7.47 -5.33
CA VAL A 249 33.99 6.71 -6.50
C VAL A 249 32.78 6.50 -7.39
N HIS A 250 32.95 6.62 -8.70
CA HIS A 250 31.95 6.18 -9.67
C HIS A 250 32.64 5.47 -10.83
N LYS A 251 31.93 4.54 -11.47
CA LYS A 251 32.40 3.83 -12.65
C LYS A 251 31.24 3.60 -13.61
N THR A 252 31.45 3.96 -14.86
CA THR A 252 30.50 3.74 -15.95
C THR A 252 31.22 3.05 -17.09
N PHE A 253 30.59 2.07 -17.72
CA PHE A 253 31.10 1.46 -18.95
C PHE A 253 29.93 0.89 -19.77
N HIS A 254 30.21 0.56 -21.02
CA HIS A 254 29.24 -0.03 -21.93
C HIS A 254 29.89 -1.14 -22.75
N ARG A 255 29.13 -2.19 -23.02
CA ARG A 255 29.48 -3.26 -23.96
C ARG A 255 28.25 -3.58 -24.78
N TYR A 256 28.38 -3.61 -26.10
CA TYR A 256 27.29 -4.06 -26.98
C TYR A 256 26.89 -5.50 -26.62
N THR A 257 25.59 -5.70 -26.44
CA THR A 257 24.95 -6.97 -26.06
C THR A 257 23.89 -7.33 -27.07
#